data_AF-A0A0J5P6R9-F1
#
_entry.id   AF-A0A0J5P6R9-F1
#
_cell.length_a   1.000
_cell.length_b   1.000
_cell.length_c   1.000
_cell.angle_alpha   90.00
_cell.angle_beta   90.00
_cell.angle_gamma   90.00
#
_symmetry.space_group_name_H-M   'P 1'
#
loop_
_entity.id
_entity.type
_entity.pdbx_description
1 polymer ?
#
loop_
_entity_poly.entity_id
_entity_poly.type
_entity_poly.pdbx_seq_one_letter_code
_entity_poly.pdbx_strand_id
1 'polypeptide(L)'
;MKLFQLSERSHDGEYKFYTTENLVSFMDKKCQGFASDITIKLTLYEGKSKKERSKRSDFNVSTSLPYFFVNEEIKAEMERIKINAEFILVDTNDNRRFYLVYPLNNISIIKFKNKDDLLKMVLDGNFSFIKDIDLEGVYLFKDPNLLTEAFFTEEFVNLFKDKFKGGLFEELT
;
A
#
# COMPACT_ATOMS: atom_id res chain seq x y z
N MET A 1 13.25 -5.44 15.15
CA MET A 1 11.90 -5.51 14.57
C MET A 1 12.02 -5.36 13.06
N LYS A 2 11.29 -6.17 12.29
CA LYS A 2 11.38 -6.20 10.83
C LYS A 2 10.42 -5.18 10.20
N LEU A 3 10.85 -4.58 9.08
CA LEU A 3 10.03 -3.70 8.26
C LEU A 3 9.73 -4.38 6.93
N PHE A 4 8.57 -4.08 6.37
CA PHE A 4 8.11 -4.67 5.13
C PHE A 4 7.56 -3.62 4.17
N GLN A 5 7.62 -3.92 2.88
CA GLN A 5 6.93 -3.19 1.82
C GLN A 5 6.06 -4.14 1.01
N LEU A 6 5.13 -3.57 0.23
CA LEU A 6 4.45 -4.33 -0.80
C LEU A 6 5.46 -4.79 -1.85
N SER A 7 5.47 -6.08 -2.09
CA SER A 7 6.36 -6.72 -3.06
C SER A 7 5.93 -6.40 -4.50
N GLU A 8 6.90 -6.17 -5.38
CA GLU A 8 6.70 -6.17 -6.84
C GLU A 8 6.23 -7.54 -7.38
N ARG A 9 6.27 -8.59 -6.57
CA ARG A 9 5.69 -9.89 -6.90
C ARG A 9 4.21 -9.99 -6.59
N SER A 10 3.63 -9.03 -5.87
CA SER A 10 2.15 -8.86 -5.74
C SER A 10 1.45 -8.69 -7.09
N HIS A 11 2.26 -8.59 -8.13
CA HIS A 11 2.05 -8.06 -9.44
C HIS A 11 2.46 -9.11 -10.51
N ASP A 12 3.30 -10.07 -10.14
CA ASP A 12 3.78 -11.18 -10.98
C ASP A 12 3.04 -12.51 -10.74
N GLY A 13 1.92 -12.50 -10.01
CA GLY A 13 1.10 -13.67 -9.72
C GLY A 13 -0.09 -13.93 -10.66
N GLU A 14 -0.97 -14.86 -10.26
CA GLU A 14 -2.25 -15.20 -10.92
C GLU A 14 -3.28 -14.03 -10.93
N TYR A 15 -2.95 -12.92 -10.27
CA TYR A 15 -3.74 -11.69 -10.14
C TYR A 15 -2.90 -10.52 -10.69
N LYS A 16 -2.90 -10.31 -12.01
CA LYS A 16 -2.19 -9.18 -12.62
C LYS A 16 -2.95 -7.86 -12.46
N PHE A 17 -2.24 -6.78 -12.72
CA PHE A 17 -2.43 -5.39 -12.29
C PHE A 17 -3.68 -4.61 -12.74
N TYR A 18 -3.83 -3.47 -12.06
CA TYR A 18 -4.94 -2.55 -12.09
C TYR A 18 -4.44 -1.14 -12.43
N THR A 19 -5.04 -0.47 -13.42
CA THR A 19 -4.77 0.94 -13.67
C THR A 19 -5.55 1.78 -12.66
N THR A 20 -4.84 2.69 -12.02
CA THR A 20 -5.44 3.71 -11.16
C THR A 20 -5.47 5.04 -11.89
N GLU A 21 -6.65 5.51 -12.25
CA GLU A 21 -6.81 6.85 -12.81
C GLU A 21 -6.96 7.87 -11.69
N ASN A 22 -6.46 9.08 -11.93
CA ASN A 22 -6.57 10.24 -11.04
C ASN A 22 -5.90 10.10 -9.66
N LEU A 23 -5.21 8.99 -9.39
CA LEU A 23 -4.57 8.72 -8.11
C LEU A 23 -3.45 9.72 -7.79
N VAL A 24 -2.60 10.04 -8.77
CA VAL A 24 -1.52 11.04 -8.57
C VAL A 24 -2.12 12.41 -8.24
N SER A 25 -3.12 12.86 -8.98
CA SER A 25 -3.80 14.14 -8.74
C SER A 25 -4.52 14.15 -7.39
N PHE A 26 -5.13 13.03 -6.99
CA PHE A 26 -5.73 12.87 -5.67
C PHE A 26 -4.67 13.00 -4.55
N MET A 27 -3.55 12.29 -4.70
CA MET A 27 -2.46 12.30 -3.72
C MET A 27 -1.82 13.68 -3.61
N ASP A 28 -1.63 14.39 -4.73
CA ASP A 28 -1.11 15.76 -4.74
C ASP A 28 -2.02 16.71 -3.96
N LYS A 29 -3.33 16.70 -4.20
CA LYS A 29 -4.29 17.49 -3.42
C LYS A 29 -4.26 17.13 -1.93
N LYS A 30 -4.22 15.84 -1.58
CA LYS A 30 -4.12 15.38 -0.19
C LYS A 30 -2.83 15.87 0.49
N CYS A 31 -1.70 15.79 -0.19
CA CYS A 31 -0.41 16.28 0.32
C CYS A 31 -0.39 17.80 0.52
N GLN A 32 -1.12 18.56 -0.31
CA GLN A 32 -1.30 20.00 -0.15
C GLN A 32 -2.33 20.38 0.94
N GLY A 33 -2.98 19.41 1.58
CA GLY A 33 -3.98 19.64 2.63
C GLY A 33 -5.37 20.02 2.12
N PHE A 34 -5.64 19.86 0.82
CA PHE A 34 -6.95 20.13 0.25
C PHE A 34 -7.88 18.92 0.35
N ALA A 35 -9.17 19.19 0.58
CA ALA A 35 -10.21 18.20 0.37
C ALA A 35 -10.22 17.83 -1.12
N SER A 36 -10.03 16.55 -1.42
CA SER A 36 -10.04 16.07 -2.79
C SER A 36 -11.47 15.71 -3.20
N ASP A 37 -11.99 16.40 -4.20
CA ASP A 37 -13.20 16.07 -4.95
C ASP A 37 -12.95 14.99 -6.02
N ILE A 38 -11.70 14.55 -6.16
CA ILE A 38 -11.28 13.58 -7.16
C ILE A 38 -11.67 12.18 -6.71
N THR A 39 -12.47 11.50 -7.54
CA THR A 39 -12.73 10.07 -7.35
C THR A 39 -11.61 9.26 -8.01
N ILE A 40 -10.99 8.37 -7.23
CA ILE A 40 -10.00 7.41 -7.72
C ILE A 40 -10.76 6.30 -8.45
N LYS A 41 -10.37 6.01 -9.69
CA LYS A 41 -10.88 4.85 -10.42
C LYS A 41 -9.84 3.74 -10.40
N LEU A 42 -10.25 2.56 -9.94
CA LEU A 42 -9.44 1.36 -9.87
C LEU A 42 -10.01 0.32 -10.84
N THR A 43 -9.37 0.14 -11.98
CA THR A 43 -9.79 -0.89 -12.94
C THR A 43 -9.35 -2.24 -12.43
N LEU A 44 -10.28 -3.13 -12.05
CA LEU A 44 -10.01 -4.48 -11.60
C LEU A 44 -9.73 -5.46 -12.78
N TYR A 45 -8.55 -6.08 -12.83
CA TYR A 45 -8.12 -7.23 -13.62
C TYR A 45 -9.10 -8.38 -13.51
N GLU A 46 -9.43 -8.88 -14.70
CA GLU A 46 -10.46 -9.88 -14.89
C GLU A 46 -9.87 -11.27 -15.18
N GLY A 47 -8.55 -11.39 -15.35
CA GLY A 47 -7.92 -12.63 -15.83
C GLY A 47 -7.94 -12.77 -17.35
N LYS A 48 -6.80 -13.15 -17.95
CA LYS A 48 -6.70 -13.40 -19.39
C LYS A 48 -7.13 -14.83 -19.76
N SER A 49 -6.74 -15.81 -18.94
CA SER A 49 -7.08 -17.22 -19.10
C SER A 49 -8.34 -17.63 -18.33
N LYS A 50 -8.92 -18.79 -18.67
CA LYS A 50 -10.05 -19.36 -17.91
C LYS A 50 -9.71 -19.59 -16.42
N LYS A 51 -8.48 -20.04 -16.14
CA LYS A 51 -7.97 -20.27 -14.77
C LYS A 51 -7.84 -18.98 -13.97
N GLU A 52 -7.38 -17.90 -14.60
CA GLU A 52 -7.29 -16.59 -13.94
C GLU A 52 -8.69 -15.98 -13.73
N ARG A 53 -9.57 -16.08 -14.74
CA ARG A 53 -10.96 -15.59 -14.65
C ARG A 53 -11.74 -16.26 -13.53
N SER A 54 -11.54 -17.55 -13.29
CA SER A 54 -12.18 -18.26 -12.16
C SER A 54 -11.73 -17.75 -10.79
N LYS A 55 -10.61 -17.03 -10.70
CA LYS A 55 -10.07 -16.47 -9.46
C LYS A 55 -10.44 -14.99 -9.25
N ARG A 56 -11.10 -14.35 -10.22
CA ARG A 56 -11.45 -12.92 -10.23
C ARG A 56 -12.14 -12.45 -8.94
N SER A 57 -12.97 -13.29 -8.34
CA SER A 57 -13.77 -12.99 -7.14
C SER A 57 -13.04 -13.22 -5.82
N ASP A 58 -11.88 -13.88 -5.83
CA ASP A 58 -11.25 -14.38 -4.59
C ASP A 58 -10.27 -13.39 -3.96
N PHE A 59 -9.81 -12.38 -4.71
CA PHE A 59 -8.85 -11.41 -4.17
C PHE A 59 -9.55 -10.33 -3.34
N ASN A 60 -8.88 -9.93 -2.26
CA ASN A 60 -9.34 -8.91 -1.33
C ASN A 60 -8.32 -7.78 -1.14
N VAL A 61 -7.15 -7.91 -1.77
CA VAL A 61 -6.11 -6.91 -1.87
C VAL A 61 -5.82 -6.63 -3.34
N SER A 62 -5.65 -5.36 -3.67
CA SER A 62 -5.20 -4.88 -4.97
C SER A 62 -4.06 -3.89 -4.75
N THR A 63 -3.09 -3.86 -5.65
CA THR A 63 -1.97 -2.92 -5.61
C THR A 63 -1.84 -2.17 -6.93
N SER A 64 -1.40 -0.92 -6.85
CA SER A 64 -0.87 -0.13 -7.97
C SER A 64 0.35 0.53 -7.36
N LEU A 65 1.51 -0.13 -7.38
CA LEU A 65 2.64 0.25 -6.52
C LEU A 65 2.95 1.76 -6.63
N PRO A 66 3.20 2.43 -5.50
CA PRO A 66 3.29 1.88 -4.13
C PRO A 66 1.94 1.78 -3.37
N TYR A 67 0.82 2.01 -4.04
CA TYR A 67 -0.49 2.14 -3.42
C TYR A 67 -1.14 0.79 -3.10
N PHE A 68 -1.73 0.72 -1.92
CA PHE A 68 -2.36 -0.46 -1.34
C PHE A 68 -3.88 -0.29 -1.26
N PHE A 69 -4.63 -1.23 -1.81
CA PHE A 69 -6.09 -1.21 -1.81
C PHE A 69 -6.64 -2.48 -1.17
N VAL A 70 -7.70 -2.34 -0.38
CA VAL A 70 -8.36 -3.46 0.30
C VAL A 70 -9.86 -3.44 0.04
N ASN A 71 -10.50 -4.61 0.06
CA ASN A 71 -11.96 -4.69 0.00
C ASN A 71 -12.62 -4.31 1.33
N GLU A 72 -13.95 -4.28 1.37
CA GLU A 72 -14.73 -4.01 2.59
C GLU A 72 -14.43 -5.00 3.74
N GLU A 73 -14.23 -6.29 3.45
CA GLU A 73 -13.95 -7.31 4.47
C GLU A 73 -12.66 -7.00 5.23
N ILE A 74 -11.56 -6.79 4.49
CA ILE A 74 -10.27 -6.47 5.08
C ILE A 74 -10.31 -5.10 5.77
N LYS A 75 -10.96 -4.09 5.17
CA LYS A 75 -11.17 -2.79 5.81
C LYS A 75 -11.83 -2.96 7.19
N ALA A 76 -12.94 -3.71 7.27
CA ALA A 76 -13.65 -3.92 8.53
C ALA A 76 -12.76 -4.58 9.59
N GLU A 77 -11.89 -5.51 9.19
CA GLU A 77 -10.93 -6.11 10.12
C GLU A 77 -9.88 -5.11 10.61
N MET A 78 -9.36 -4.27 9.72
CA MET A 78 -8.41 -3.22 10.07
C MET A 78 -9.02 -2.17 11.01
N GLU A 79 -10.27 -1.77 10.75
CA GLU A 79 -11.02 -0.84 11.61
C GLU A 79 -11.24 -1.43 13.01
N ARG A 80 -11.57 -2.74 13.10
CA ARG A 80 -11.77 -3.43 14.38
C ARG A 80 -10.53 -3.39 15.28
N ILE A 81 -9.34 -3.48 14.70
CA ILE A 81 -8.07 -3.39 15.46
C ILE A 81 -7.53 -1.97 15.56
N LYS A 82 -8.29 -0.97 15.08
CA LYS A 82 -7.93 0.45 15.11
C LYS A 82 -6.61 0.75 14.40
N ILE A 83 -6.43 0.16 13.21
CA ILE A 83 -5.29 0.49 12.35
C ILE A 83 -5.23 2.01 12.09
N ASN A 84 -4.00 2.53 12.07
CA ASN A 84 -3.71 3.95 11.90
C ASN A 84 -3.72 4.37 10.41
N ALA A 85 -4.87 4.19 9.74
CA ALA A 85 -5.05 4.52 8.33
C ALA A 85 -6.42 5.18 8.06
N GLU A 86 -6.47 6.04 7.03
CA GLU A 86 -7.71 6.48 6.39
C GLU A 86 -8.06 5.53 5.25
N PHE A 87 -9.33 5.17 5.11
CA PHE A 87 -9.84 4.34 4.02
C PHE A 87 -10.63 5.20 3.03
N ILE A 88 -10.09 5.39 1.83
CA ILE A 88 -10.70 6.21 0.79
C ILE A 88 -11.39 5.30 -0.22
N LEU A 89 -12.71 5.40 -0.32
CA LEU A 89 -13.49 4.63 -1.28
C LEU A 89 -13.03 4.92 -2.72
N VAL A 90 -12.93 3.87 -3.54
CA VAL A 90 -12.58 3.99 -4.96
C VAL A 90 -13.67 3.40 -5.85
N ASP A 91 -13.81 3.95 -7.05
CA ASP A 91 -14.70 3.42 -8.08
C ASP A 91 -14.03 2.26 -8.78
N THR A 92 -14.68 1.10 -8.81
CA THR A 92 -14.18 -0.08 -9.52
C THR A 92 -15.00 -0.33 -10.78
N ASN A 93 -14.37 -0.85 -11.82
CA ASN A 93 -15.03 -1.21 -13.09
C ASN A 93 -16.08 -2.34 -12.95
N ASP A 94 -16.10 -3.05 -11.82
CA ASP A 94 -17.05 -4.14 -11.55
C ASP A 94 -17.92 -3.93 -10.29
N ASN A 95 -17.97 -2.69 -9.79
CA ASN A 95 -18.77 -2.26 -8.64
C ASN A 95 -18.43 -2.93 -7.29
N ARG A 96 -17.34 -3.68 -7.20
CA ARG A 96 -16.83 -4.15 -5.90
C ARG A 96 -16.30 -2.99 -5.08
N ARG A 97 -16.57 -3.02 -3.78
CA ARG A 97 -16.08 -2.00 -2.86
C ARG A 97 -14.63 -2.24 -2.52
N PHE A 98 -13.78 -1.33 -2.97
CA PHE A 98 -12.37 -1.25 -2.60
C PHE A 98 -12.06 0.12 -2.00
N TYR A 99 -10.99 0.17 -1.23
CA TYR A 99 -10.54 1.35 -0.52
C TYR A 99 -9.04 1.49 -0.68
N LEU A 100 -8.56 2.68 -1.05
CA LEU A 100 -7.17 3.04 -0.86
C LEU A 100 -6.90 3.11 0.64
N VAL A 101 -5.89 2.38 1.09
CA VAL A 101 -5.40 2.45 2.47
C VAL A 101 -4.35 3.55 2.53
N TYR A 102 -4.67 4.65 3.20
CA TYR A 102 -3.79 5.79 3.35
C TYR A 102 -3.24 5.85 4.78
N PRO A 103 -1.95 5.52 5.01
CA PRO A 103 -1.36 5.57 6.35
C PRO A 103 -1.41 6.99 6.93
N LEU A 104 -1.74 7.11 8.22
CA LEU A 104 -1.82 8.39 8.92
C LEU A 104 -0.50 8.76 9.63
N ASN A 105 0.33 7.78 9.94
CA ASN A 105 1.62 8.03 10.60
C ASN A 105 2.69 8.36 9.56
N ASN A 106 3.48 9.41 9.84
CA ASN A 106 4.71 9.74 9.14
C ASN A 106 5.88 9.53 10.08
N ILE A 107 6.74 8.57 9.76
CA ILE A 107 7.86 8.16 10.61
C ILE A 107 9.12 8.14 9.75
N SER A 108 10.11 8.93 10.14
CA SER A 108 11.42 8.96 9.47
C SER A 108 12.19 7.69 9.80
N ILE A 109 12.36 6.84 8.81
CA ILE A 109 13.09 5.57 8.92
C ILE A 109 14.31 5.52 8.02
N ILE A 110 14.44 6.43 7.04
CA ILE A 110 15.58 6.43 6.12
C ILE A 110 16.77 7.15 6.76
N LYS A 111 17.92 6.49 6.73
CA LYS A 111 19.19 7.00 7.22
C LYS A 111 20.03 7.53 6.06
N PHE A 112 20.18 8.84 5.97
CA PHE A 112 21.02 9.52 4.97
C PHE A 112 21.88 10.61 5.62
N LYS A 113 22.99 10.98 4.99
CA LYS A 113 23.93 12.01 5.50
C LYS A 113 23.51 13.43 5.12
N ASN A 114 23.00 13.61 3.91
CA ASN A 114 22.56 14.89 3.35
C ASN A 114 21.58 14.65 2.19
N LYS A 115 21.05 15.73 1.60
CA LYS A 115 20.04 15.62 0.53
C LYS A 115 20.56 14.96 -0.75
N ASP A 116 21.85 15.11 -1.07
CA ASP A 116 22.43 14.47 -2.26
C ASP A 116 22.54 12.95 -2.08
N ASP A 117 22.89 12.51 -0.86
CA ASP A 117 22.88 11.10 -0.46
C ASP A 117 21.48 10.50 -0.57
N LEU A 118 20.47 11.19 -0.04
CA LEU A 118 19.06 10.78 -0.17
C LEU A 118 18.62 10.68 -1.63
N LEU A 119 18.93 11.68 -2.46
CA LEU A 119 18.59 11.66 -3.89
C LEU A 119 19.23 10.45 -4.59
N LYS A 120 20.49 10.15 -4.28
CA LYS A 120 21.18 8.97 -4.80
C LYS A 120 20.48 7.67 -4.39
N MET A 121 20.10 7.54 -3.12
CA MET A 121 19.39 6.35 -2.63
C MET A 121 18.04 6.14 -3.33
N VAL A 122 17.31 7.23 -3.57
CA VAL A 122 16.04 7.20 -4.34
C VAL A 122 16.28 6.75 -5.78
N LEU A 123 17.32 7.26 -6.45
CA LEU A 123 17.64 6.88 -7.83
C LEU A 123 18.14 5.44 -7.95
N ASP A 124 18.92 4.99 -6.97
CA ASP A 124 19.49 3.64 -6.94
C ASP A 124 18.50 2.59 -6.40
N GLY A 125 17.37 3.01 -5.81
CA GLY A 125 16.39 2.13 -5.15
C GLY A 125 16.94 1.40 -3.92
N ASN A 126 18.06 1.87 -3.35
CA ASN A 126 18.78 1.20 -2.27
C ASN A 126 18.79 2.08 -1.02
N PHE A 127 17.90 1.77 -0.09
CA PHE A 127 17.74 2.52 1.15
C PHE A 127 18.48 1.88 2.32
N SER A 128 19.04 2.74 3.17
CA SER A 128 19.56 2.38 4.48
C SER A 128 18.54 2.81 5.52
N PHE A 129 18.16 1.89 6.40
CA PHE A 129 17.15 2.16 7.41
C PHE A 129 17.77 2.42 8.79
N ILE A 130 17.13 3.28 9.57
CA ILE A 130 17.45 3.51 10.97
C ILE A 130 17.12 2.21 11.73
N LYS A 131 18.06 1.77 12.56
CA LYS A 131 17.89 0.60 13.43
C LYS A 131 17.18 1.01 14.71
N ASP A 132 16.47 0.06 15.32
CA ASP A 132 15.90 0.18 16.67
C ASP A 132 14.88 1.31 16.84
N ILE A 133 14.06 1.56 15.80
CA ILE A 133 12.92 2.47 15.89
C ILE A 133 11.82 1.82 16.73
N ASP A 134 11.33 2.55 17.72
CA ASP A 134 10.15 2.16 18.48
C ASP A 134 8.89 2.39 17.64
N LEU A 135 8.22 1.30 17.27
CA LEU A 135 6.98 1.28 16.50
C LEU A 135 5.89 0.50 17.24
N GLU A 136 5.97 0.41 18.57
CA GLU A 136 4.92 -0.24 19.36
C GLU A 136 3.55 0.40 19.08
N GLY A 137 2.57 -0.43 18.72
CA GLY A 137 1.23 0.03 18.35
C GLY A 137 1.11 0.70 16.97
N VAL A 138 2.18 0.72 16.17
CA VAL A 138 2.16 1.18 14.78
C VAL A 138 2.12 -0.02 13.83
N TYR A 139 1.13 -0.05 12.94
CA TYR A 139 0.94 -1.15 12.01
C TYR A 139 1.45 -0.83 10.60
N LEU A 140 1.18 0.39 10.13
CA LEU A 140 1.65 0.90 8.84
C LEU A 140 1.93 2.39 8.92
N PHE A 141 2.86 2.89 8.11
CA PHE A 141 3.26 4.30 8.12
C PHE A 141 3.89 4.69 6.77
N LYS A 142 4.21 5.98 6.60
CA LYS A 142 4.99 6.50 5.47
C LYS A 142 6.28 7.14 5.97
N ASP A 143 7.32 7.11 5.17
CA ASP A 143 8.49 7.97 5.40
C ASP A 143 8.23 9.35 4.76
N PRO A 144 8.48 10.47 5.46
CA PRO A 144 8.28 11.81 4.91
C PRO A 144 9.13 12.11 3.66
N ASN A 145 10.21 11.35 3.43
CA ASN A 145 11.04 11.45 2.24
C ASN A 145 10.56 10.53 1.09
N LEU A 146 9.67 9.58 1.37
CA LEU A 146 9.06 8.66 0.40
C LEU A 146 7.53 8.69 0.56
N LEU A 147 6.93 9.85 0.29
CA LEU A 147 5.51 10.14 0.59
C LEU A 147 4.49 9.19 -0.06
N THR A 148 4.89 8.52 -1.12
CA THR A 148 4.05 7.55 -1.83
C THR A 148 4.17 6.14 -1.24
N GLU A 149 5.29 5.81 -0.58
CA GLU A 149 5.57 4.46 -0.12
C GLU A 149 5.01 4.19 1.28
N ALA A 150 4.22 3.12 1.39
CA ALA A 150 3.77 2.60 2.67
C ALA A 150 4.73 1.52 3.17
N PHE A 151 5.06 1.61 4.45
CA PHE A 151 5.83 0.63 5.20
C PHE A 151 4.92 -0.09 6.18
N PHE A 152 5.17 -1.38 6.38
CA PHE A 152 4.39 -2.26 7.24
C PHE A 152 5.29 -2.86 8.32
N THR A 153 4.77 -2.95 9.54
CA THR A 153 5.49 -3.61 10.63
C THR A 153 5.30 -5.11 10.60
N GLU A 154 6.20 -5.83 11.27
CA GLU A 154 6.11 -7.27 11.48
C GLU A 154 4.78 -7.70 12.14
N GLU A 155 4.26 -6.88 13.05
CA GLU A 155 2.96 -7.11 13.69
C GLU A 155 1.82 -7.09 12.66
N PHE A 156 1.78 -6.07 11.79
CA PHE A 156 0.79 -5.99 10.72
C PHE A 156 0.85 -7.22 9.80
N VAL A 157 2.04 -7.57 9.33
CA VAL A 157 2.21 -8.73 8.43
C VAL A 157 1.73 -10.01 9.11
N ASN A 158 2.07 -10.23 10.38
CA ASN A 158 1.64 -11.42 11.10
C ASN A 158 0.12 -11.52 11.30
N LEU A 159 -0.59 -10.39 11.43
CA LEU A 159 -2.05 -10.38 11.55
C LEU A 159 -2.77 -10.70 10.23
N PHE A 160 -2.18 -10.31 9.09
CA PHE A 160 -2.88 -10.30 7.80
C PHE A 160 -2.30 -11.23 6.72
N LYS A 161 -1.10 -11.80 6.90
CA LYS A 161 -0.43 -12.65 5.90
C LYS A 161 -1.31 -13.78 5.35
N ASP A 162 -2.12 -14.41 6.19
CA ASP A 162 -2.97 -15.54 5.80
C ASP A 162 -4.36 -15.10 5.28
N LYS A 163 -4.66 -13.80 5.39
CA LYS A 163 -5.95 -13.22 5.00
C LYS A 163 -5.88 -12.52 3.66
N PHE A 164 -4.73 -11.95 3.32
CA PHE A 164 -4.56 -11.22 2.07
C PHE A 164 -4.42 -12.16 0.88
N LYS A 165 -5.35 -12.00 -0.05
CA LYS A 165 -5.38 -12.66 -1.34
C LYS A 165 -5.13 -11.57 -2.38
N GLY A 166 -3.91 -11.55 -2.93
CA GLY A 166 -3.49 -10.55 -3.92
C GLY A 166 -2.44 -9.53 -3.43
N GLY A 167 -2.01 -9.60 -2.16
CA GLY A 167 -0.91 -8.78 -1.63
C GLY A 167 0.22 -9.65 -1.10
N LEU A 168 1.46 -9.36 -1.49
CA LEU A 168 2.66 -9.97 -0.94
C LEU A 168 3.50 -8.88 -0.26
N PHE A 169 4.16 -9.25 0.84
CA PHE A 169 5.06 -8.37 1.57
C PHE A 169 6.49 -8.90 1.50
N GLU A 170 7.42 -7.98 1.27
CA GLU A 170 8.85 -8.25 1.27
C GLU A 170 9.51 -7.58 2.47
N GLU A 171 10.34 -8.33 3.19
CA GLU A 171 11.14 -7.83 4.30
C GLU A 171 12.24 -6.91 3.74
N LEU A 172 12.38 -5.73 4.34
CA LEU A 172 13.45 -4.79 4.03
C LEU A 172 14.72 -5.18 4.80
N THR A 173 15.83 -5.29 4.08
CA THR A 173 17.16 -5.65 4.61
C THR A 173 18.11 -4.47 4.67
#